data_AF-A0A662RUB1-F1
#
_entry.id   AF-A0A662RUB1-F1
#
_cell.length_a   1.000
_cell.length_b   1.000
_cell.length_c   1.000
_cell.angle_alpha   90.00
_cell.angle_beta   90.00
_cell.angle_gamma   90.00
#
_symmetry.space_group_name_H-M   'P 1'
#
loop_
_entity.id
_entity.type
_entity.pdbx_description
1 polymer ?
#
loop_
_entity_poly.entity_id
_entity_poly.type
_entity_poly.pdbx_seq_one_letter_code
_entity_poly.pdbx_strand_id
1 'polypeptide(L)'
;MNDSEMLFVKFGGSLITRKDEMFTVDYGRMRRIVRELAEVLDEISPRLIIGHGGGSFPHPIAKSFNVREGIEGGSKRGFVLCRNAASTLNRIFVDMMNDYGVDAISIQTSAAVMAKNGEIQKFFIDPIKSALSLDLIPVVYGDCVFDVSRGFTVVSTERIFKFLARHIRPSRVIIFSIVNGIYTSDPLKDKHAGRIPRINANVFSNDYLRDSYYIDATGGMREKVKELFDIAKSGVECEILSGDEGNIKRALSGYRGIGTIIEAKASAGGDY
;
A
#
# COMPACT_ATOMS: atom_id res chain seq x y z
N MET A 1 -19.50 9.77 -17.98
CA MET A 1 -18.58 9.27 -16.93
C MET A 1 -17.63 10.42 -16.67
N ASN A 2 -17.57 10.93 -15.44
CA ASN A 2 -16.65 12.01 -15.10
C ASN A 2 -15.22 11.60 -15.45
N ASP A 3 -14.50 12.46 -16.18
CA ASP A 3 -13.06 12.37 -16.47
C ASP A 3 -12.18 12.59 -15.21
N SER A 4 -12.76 12.42 -14.02
CA SER A 4 -12.07 12.53 -12.74
C SER A 4 -10.95 11.48 -12.68
N GLU A 5 -9.76 11.94 -12.35
CA GLU A 5 -8.54 11.17 -12.25
C GLU A 5 -8.70 9.98 -11.28
N MET A 6 -8.34 8.76 -11.73
CA MET A 6 -8.35 7.55 -10.89
C MET A 6 -7.04 7.43 -10.12
N LEU A 7 -7.09 7.49 -8.79
CA LEU A 7 -5.95 7.39 -7.91
C LEU A 7 -6.00 6.10 -7.09
N PHE A 8 -4.86 5.42 -6.96
CA PHE A 8 -4.70 4.35 -5.99
C PHE A 8 -3.93 4.87 -4.78
N VAL A 9 -4.51 4.76 -3.60
CA VAL A 9 -3.96 5.36 -2.39
C VAL A 9 -3.74 4.30 -1.33
N LYS A 10 -2.51 4.12 -0.86
CA LYS A 10 -2.21 3.19 0.23
C LYS A 10 -1.85 3.92 1.50
N PHE A 11 -2.46 3.53 2.62
CA PHE A 11 -1.99 3.85 3.96
C PHE A 11 -1.14 2.70 4.54
N GLY A 12 0.13 2.95 4.81
CA GLY A 12 1.05 1.97 5.36
C GLY A 12 0.55 1.40 6.70
N GLY A 13 0.76 0.12 6.94
CA GLY A 13 0.32 -0.50 8.20
C GLY A 13 0.95 0.18 9.43
N SER A 14 2.25 0.48 9.38
CA SER A 14 2.93 1.24 10.44
C SER A 14 2.46 2.69 10.60
N LEU A 15 1.76 3.23 9.60
CA LEU A 15 1.16 4.56 9.68
C LEU A 15 -0.17 4.48 10.45
N ILE A 16 -0.95 3.43 10.30
CA ILE A 16 -2.26 3.31 10.98
C ILE A 16 -2.24 2.46 12.26
N THR A 17 -1.13 1.78 12.55
CA THR A 17 -0.91 0.97 13.76
C THR A 17 0.35 1.38 14.50
N ARG A 18 0.48 0.95 15.77
CA ARG A 18 1.71 1.07 16.56
C ARG A 18 2.57 -0.17 16.38
N LYS A 19 3.86 -0.01 16.07
CA LYS A 19 4.75 -1.14 15.77
C LYS A 19 5.12 -1.95 17.01
N ASP A 20 5.18 -1.30 18.16
CA ASP A 20 5.75 -1.89 19.38
C ASP A 20 4.73 -2.75 20.14
N GLU A 21 3.46 -2.74 19.71
CA GLU A 21 2.37 -3.44 20.37
C GLU A 21 1.47 -4.13 19.33
N MET A 22 1.31 -5.45 19.47
CA MET A 22 0.44 -6.25 18.60
C MET A 22 -1.01 -5.77 18.69
N PHE A 23 -1.72 -5.85 17.56
CA PHE A 23 -3.16 -5.50 17.47
C PHE A 23 -3.52 -4.09 17.92
N THR A 24 -2.58 -3.14 17.82
CA THR A 24 -2.76 -1.79 18.36
C THR A 24 -2.87 -0.75 17.26
N VAL A 25 -4.05 -0.14 17.16
CA VAL A 25 -4.35 0.96 16.24
C VAL A 25 -3.79 2.26 16.80
N ASP A 26 -3.19 3.08 15.92
CA ASP A 26 -2.89 4.48 16.26
C ASP A 26 -4.12 5.34 15.96
N TYR A 27 -5.09 5.33 16.87
CA TYR A 27 -6.38 6.01 16.68
C TYR A 27 -6.24 7.52 16.44
N GLY A 28 -5.24 8.16 17.06
CA GLY A 28 -4.98 9.59 16.83
C GLY A 28 -4.56 9.85 15.39
N ARG A 29 -3.59 9.07 14.88
CA ARG A 29 -3.15 9.20 13.49
C ARG A 29 -4.23 8.79 12.51
N MET A 30 -4.93 7.68 12.76
CA MET A 30 -5.99 7.18 11.88
C MET A 30 -7.14 8.18 11.75
N ARG A 31 -7.61 8.78 12.86
CA ARG A 31 -8.66 9.82 12.80
C ARG A 31 -8.22 11.04 11.99
N ARG A 32 -6.99 11.51 12.19
CA ARG A 32 -6.44 12.62 11.39
C ARG A 32 -6.43 12.28 9.91
N ILE A 33 -5.91 11.10 9.56
CA ILE A 33 -5.84 10.61 8.18
C ILE A 33 -7.22 10.58 7.53
N VAL A 34 -8.20 10.01 8.21
CA VAL A 34 -9.57 9.89 7.69
C VAL A 34 -10.24 11.25 7.57
N ARG A 35 -10.05 12.15 8.54
CA ARG A 35 -10.54 13.53 8.46
C ARG A 35 -9.96 14.27 7.25
N GLU A 36 -8.65 14.23 7.06
CA GLU A 36 -8.02 14.86 5.88
C GLU A 36 -8.49 14.25 4.56
N LEU A 37 -8.75 12.95 4.53
CA LEU A 37 -9.33 12.28 3.37
C LEU A 37 -10.75 12.81 3.08
N ALA A 38 -11.61 12.91 4.09
CA ALA A 38 -12.97 13.42 3.95
C ALA A 38 -12.97 14.89 3.45
N GLU A 39 -12.15 15.75 4.05
CA GLU A 39 -11.99 17.15 3.64
C GLU A 39 -11.60 17.29 2.16
N VAL A 40 -10.74 16.41 1.65
CA VAL A 40 -10.33 16.42 0.24
C VAL A 40 -11.44 15.92 -0.69
N LEU A 41 -12.16 14.88 -0.26
CA LEU A 41 -13.25 14.30 -1.05
C LEU A 41 -14.39 15.32 -1.23
N ASP A 42 -14.65 16.14 -0.22
CA ASP A 42 -15.59 17.26 -0.28
C ASP A 42 -15.15 18.37 -1.24
N GLU A 43 -13.83 18.59 -1.40
CA GLU A 43 -13.29 19.67 -2.22
C GLU A 43 -13.14 19.31 -3.71
N ILE A 44 -12.65 18.11 -4.03
CA ILE A 44 -12.24 17.76 -5.40
C ILE A 44 -12.71 16.37 -5.88
N SER A 45 -13.36 15.58 -5.02
CA SER A 45 -13.99 14.28 -5.33
C SER A 45 -13.25 13.38 -6.35
N PRO A 46 -11.95 13.06 -6.15
CA PRO A 46 -11.22 12.14 -7.03
C PRO A 46 -11.80 10.72 -6.93
N ARG A 47 -11.64 9.93 -8.00
CA ARG A 47 -12.00 8.50 -7.95
C ARG A 47 -10.87 7.73 -7.29
N LEU A 48 -11.17 7.05 -6.18
CA LEU A 48 -10.16 6.39 -5.37
C LEU A 48 -10.35 4.88 -5.33
N ILE A 49 -9.23 4.15 -5.34
CA ILE A 49 -9.13 2.84 -4.69
C ILE A 49 -8.19 3.00 -3.50
N ILE A 50 -8.69 2.72 -2.31
CA ILE A 50 -7.89 2.79 -1.09
C ILE A 50 -7.34 1.41 -0.74
N GLY A 51 -6.10 1.40 -0.28
CA GLY A 51 -5.37 0.25 0.21
C GLY A 51 -4.86 0.51 1.62
N HIS A 52 -4.77 -0.52 2.46
CA HIS A 52 -3.94 -0.40 3.67
C HIS A 52 -3.03 -1.61 3.90
N GLY A 53 -1.90 -1.37 4.59
CA GLY A 53 -0.97 -2.42 5.02
C GLY A 53 -1.41 -3.11 6.32
N GLY A 54 -0.76 -4.23 6.64
CA GLY A 54 -1.10 -5.03 7.82
C GLY A 54 -0.72 -4.41 9.17
N GLY A 55 0.45 -3.78 9.26
CA GLY A 55 0.88 -3.17 10.52
C GLY A 55 1.02 -4.21 11.64
N SER A 56 0.73 -3.84 12.88
CA SER A 56 0.87 -4.73 14.04
C SER A 56 -0.22 -5.80 14.19
N PHE A 57 -1.11 -5.93 13.19
CA PHE A 57 -2.17 -6.94 13.17
C PHE A 57 -1.68 -8.24 12.50
N PRO A 58 -1.75 -8.44 11.17
CA PRO A 58 -1.31 -9.68 10.56
C PRO A 58 0.21 -9.82 10.48
N HIS A 59 1.03 -8.75 10.47
CA HIS A 59 2.48 -8.93 10.24
C HIS A 59 3.17 -9.75 11.34
N PRO A 60 2.97 -9.49 12.65
CA PRO A 60 3.60 -10.29 13.69
C PRO A 60 3.17 -11.76 13.61
N ILE A 61 1.88 -12.03 13.31
CA ILE A 61 1.38 -13.41 13.13
C ILE A 61 2.01 -14.05 11.89
N ALA A 62 1.97 -13.36 10.75
CA ALA A 62 2.50 -13.87 9.49
C ALA A 62 3.98 -14.25 9.60
N LYS A 63 4.76 -13.44 10.33
CA LYS A 63 6.17 -13.70 10.62
C LYS A 63 6.33 -14.88 11.58
N SER A 64 5.66 -14.87 12.73
CA SER A 64 5.82 -15.92 13.76
C SER A 64 5.39 -17.30 13.29
N PHE A 65 4.47 -17.38 12.32
CA PHE A 65 3.96 -18.64 11.78
C PHE A 65 4.42 -18.94 10.35
N ASN A 66 5.39 -18.18 9.81
CA ASN A 66 5.91 -18.33 8.45
C ASN A 66 4.82 -18.44 7.38
N VAL A 67 3.74 -17.66 7.49
CA VAL A 67 2.53 -17.84 6.67
C VAL A 67 2.81 -17.65 5.18
N ARG A 68 3.82 -16.84 4.83
CA ARG A 68 4.26 -16.62 3.44
C ARG A 68 4.81 -17.90 2.78
N GLU A 69 5.39 -18.80 3.56
CA GLU A 69 5.99 -20.05 3.10
C GLU A 69 4.96 -21.15 2.81
N GLY A 70 3.67 -20.88 3.08
CA GLY A 70 2.57 -21.78 2.77
C GLY A 70 2.47 -22.98 3.70
N ILE A 71 1.78 -24.02 3.25
CA ILE A 71 1.40 -25.17 4.09
C ILE A 71 2.59 -26.03 4.52
N GLU A 72 3.67 -26.06 3.72
CA GLU A 72 4.85 -26.87 4.01
C GLU A 72 5.81 -26.16 4.99
N GLY A 73 5.98 -24.83 4.84
CA GLY A 73 6.89 -24.04 5.68
C GLY A 73 6.21 -23.26 6.82
N GLY A 74 4.89 -23.15 6.80
CA GLY A 74 4.10 -22.32 7.71
C GLY A 74 2.96 -23.07 8.39
N SER A 75 2.20 -22.36 9.23
CA SER A 75 1.13 -22.95 10.03
C SER A 75 -0.26 -22.65 9.48
N LYS A 76 -1.11 -23.68 9.34
CA LYS A 76 -2.56 -23.51 9.07
C LYS A 76 -3.23 -22.63 10.13
N ARG A 77 -2.85 -22.79 11.40
CA ARG A 77 -3.35 -21.95 12.50
C ARG A 77 -2.90 -20.50 12.32
N GLY A 78 -1.64 -20.30 11.94
CA GLY A 78 -1.09 -18.99 11.60
C GLY A 78 -1.80 -18.33 10.44
N PHE A 79 -2.12 -19.07 9.38
CA PHE A 79 -2.91 -18.58 8.24
C PHE A 79 -4.28 -18.06 8.69
N VAL A 80 -5.03 -18.84 9.47
CA VAL A 80 -6.34 -18.44 10.01
C VAL A 80 -6.23 -17.19 10.88
N LEU A 81 -5.26 -17.16 11.82
CA LEU A 81 -5.05 -16.02 12.70
C LEU A 81 -4.63 -14.76 11.93
N CYS A 82 -3.73 -14.89 10.97
CA CYS A 82 -3.26 -13.81 10.11
C CYS A 82 -4.42 -13.18 9.35
N ARG A 83 -5.21 -14.01 8.67
CA ARG A 83 -6.36 -13.56 7.87
C ARG A 83 -7.38 -12.83 8.73
N ASN A 84 -7.70 -13.38 9.91
CA ASN A 84 -8.62 -12.72 10.84
C ASN A 84 -8.08 -11.37 11.30
N ALA A 85 -6.80 -11.29 11.67
CA ALA A 85 -6.18 -10.04 12.09
C ALA A 85 -6.16 -8.96 10.98
N ALA A 86 -5.87 -9.36 9.74
CA ALA A 86 -5.94 -8.47 8.58
C ALA A 86 -7.36 -7.92 8.39
N SER A 87 -8.37 -8.80 8.44
CA SER A 87 -9.78 -8.42 8.33
C SER A 87 -10.24 -7.51 9.47
N THR A 88 -9.78 -7.73 10.70
CA THR A 88 -10.10 -6.87 11.85
C THR A 88 -9.58 -5.45 11.65
N LEU A 89 -8.31 -5.29 11.25
CA LEU A 89 -7.76 -3.97 10.97
C LEU A 89 -8.53 -3.26 9.85
N ASN A 90 -8.87 -3.99 8.78
CA ASN A 90 -9.65 -3.42 7.70
C ASN A 90 -11.01 -2.92 8.17
N ARG A 91 -11.71 -3.71 9.00
CA ARG A 91 -13.01 -3.31 9.53
C ARG A 91 -12.91 -2.01 10.33
N ILE A 92 -11.93 -1.91 11.24
CA ILE A 92 -11.70 -0.70 12.02
C ILE A 92 -11.44 0.52 11.11
N PHE A 93 -10.61 0.35 10.08
CA PHE A 93 -10.27 1.46 9.19
C PHE A 93 -11.45 1.89 8.30
N VAL A 94 -12.22 0.94 7.76
CA VAL A 94 -13.41 1.22 6.94
C VAL A 94 -14.53 1.83 7.78
N ASP A 95 -14.78 1.30 8.98
CA ASP A 95 -15.81 1.84 9.86
C ASP A 95 -15.45 3.29 10.26
N MET A 96 -14.17 3.57 10.54
CA MET A 96 -13.73 4.95 10.79
C MET A 96 -13.92 5.86 9.57
N MET A 97 -13.66 5.39 8.34
CA MET A 97 -13.95 6.16 7.14
C MET A 97 -15.44 6.50 7.04
N ASN A 98 -16.31 5.51 7.27
CA ASN A 98 -17.76 5.69 7.22
C ASN A 98 -18.26 6.65 8.32
N ASP A 99 -17.69 6.60 9.52
CA ASP A 99 -18.03 7.52 10.63
C ASP A 99 -17.72 8.99 10.28
N TYR A 100 -16.80 9.24 9.35
CA TYR A 100 -16.46 10.57 8.83
C TYR A 100 -17.18 10.91 7.52
N GLY A 101 -18.19 10.12 7.12
CA GLY A 101 -18.99 10.38 5.93
C GLY A 101 -18.32 9.97 4.61
N VAL A 102 -17.22 9.21 4.66
CA VAL A 102 -16.61 8.65 3.45
C VAL A 102 -17.33 7.37 3.07
N ASP A 103 -17.89 7.29 1.86
CA ASP A 103 -18.59 6.11 1.32
C ASP A 103 -17.63 4.96 0.97
N ALA A 104 -16.94 4.43 1.99
CA ALA A 104 -15.92 3.40 1.87
C ALA A 104 -16.51 1.99 1.99
N ILE A 105 -16.20 1.12 1.03
CA ILE A 105 -16.64 -0.27 1.03
C ILE A 105 -15.45 -1.23 1.09
N SER A 106 -15.45 -2.10 2.11
CA SER A 106 -14.44 -3.15 2.24
C SER A 106 -14.56 -4.19 1.13
N ILE A 107 -13.43 -4.49 0.50
CA ILE A 107 -13.26 -5.62 -0.42
C ILE A 107 -12.30 -6.61 0.21
N GLN A 108 -12.84 -7.71 0.75
CA GLN A 108 -12.02 -8.75 1.37
C GLN A 108 -11.14 -9.46 0.33
N THR A 109 -9.85 -9.11 0.33
CA THR A 109 -8.85 -9.67 -0.59
C THR A 109 -8.87 -11.19 -0.61
N SER A 110 -8.89 -11.84 0.57
CA SER A 110 -8.90 -13.30 0.69
C SER A 110 -10.18 -14.02 0.22
N ALA A 111 -11.25 -13.28 -0.09
CA ALA A 111 -12.45 -13.82 -0.74
C ALA A 111 -12.39 -13.62 -2.27
N ALA A 112 -11.64 -12.63 -2.75
CA ALA A 112 -11.60 -12.23 -4.16
C ALA A 112 -10.34 -12.72 -4.91
N VAL A 113 -9.27 -13.09 -4.20
CA VAL A 113 -7.96 -13.41 -4.77
C VAL A 113 -7.59 -14.89 -4.61
N MET A 114 -7.08 -15.47 -5.69
CA MET A 114 -6.33 -16.73 -5.68
C MET A 114 -4.89 -16.48 -6.13
N ALA A 115 -3.92 -16.96 -5.35
CA ALA A 115 -2.51 -16.86 -5.66
C ALA A 115 -1.96 -18.14 -6.30
N LYS A 116 -0.80 -18.03 -6.94
CA LYS A 116 0.06 -19.14 -7.35
C LYS A 116 1.51 -18.76 -7.11
N ASN A 117 2.22 -19.54 -6.30
CA ASN A 117 3.61 -19.29 -5.94
C ASN A 117 3.85 -17.88 -5.35
N GLY A 118 2.92 -17.38 -4.55
CA GLY A 118 3.03 -16.08 -3.90
C GLY A 118 2.64 -14.89 -4.78
N GLU A 119 2.22 -15.09 -6.03
CA GLU A 119 1.74 -14.03 -6.93
C GLU A 119 0.24 -14.18 -7.20
N ILE A 120 -0.45 -13.07 -7.45
CA ILE A 120 -1.89 -13.08 -7.77
C ILE A 120 -2.10 -13.77 -9.13
N GLN A 121 -2.83 -14.88 -9.14
CA GLN A 121 -3.19 -15.62 -10.35
C GLN A 121 -4.56 -15.20 -10.87
N LYS A 122 -5.55 -15.11 -9.96
CA LYS A 122 -6.92 -14.68 -10.27
C LYS A 122 -7.37 -13.67 -9.25
N PHE A 123 -8.15 -12.69 -9.71
CA PHE A 123 -8.79 -11.69 -8.86
C PHE A 123 -10.17 -11.38 -9.42
N PHE A 124 -11.22 -11.67 -8.65
CA PHE A 124 -12.58 -11.26 -8.95
C PHE A 124 -12.77 -9.77 -8.66
N ILE A 125 -12.61 -8.93 -9.70
CA ILE A 125 -12.60 -7.47 -9.59
C ILE A 125 -13.96 -6.80 -9.86
N ASP A 126 -14.99 -7.57 -10.20
CA ASP A 126 -16.29 -7.01 -10.55
C ASP A 126 -16.97 -6.25 -9.40
N PRO A 127 -16.85 -6.66 -8.12
CA PRO A 127 -17.31 -5.84 -7.00
C PRO A 127 -16.60 -4.49 -6.91
N ILE A 128 -15.30 -4.42 -7.23
CA ILE A 128 -14.53 -3.18 -7.27
C ILE A 128 -15.06 -2.27 -8.38
N LYS A 129 -15.28 -2.81 -9.58
CA LYS A 129 -15.85 -2.04 -10.70
C LYS A 129 -17.25 -1.53 -10.40
N SER A 130 -18.07 -2.36 -9.75
CA SER A 130 -19.43 -2.02 -9.37
C SER A 130 -19.44 -0.88 -8.34
N ALA A 131 -18.60 -0.98 -7.30
CA ALA A 131 -18.42 0.10 -6.32
C ALA A 131 -18.01 1.41 -6.99
N LEU A 132 -16.99 1.37 -7.86
CA LEU A 132 -16.52 2.53 -8.61
C LEU A 132 -17.53 3.10 -9.61
N SER A 133 -18.55 2.33 -10.02
CA SER A 133 -19.63 2.81 -10.90
C SER A 133 -20.76 3.50 -10.15
N LEU A 134 -20.79 3.32 -8.83
CA LEU A 134 -21.72 3.95 -7.89
C LEU A 134 -21.03 5.06 -7.08
N ASP A 135 -19.87 5.54 -7.55
CA ASP A 135 -19.02 6.53 -6.88
C ASP A 135 -18.61 6.17 -5.44
N LEU A 136 -18.66 4.88 -5.08
CA LEU A 136 -18.16 4.35 -3.82
C LEU A 136 -16.64 4.17 -3.87
N ILE A 137 -16.00 4.20 -2.69
CA ILE A 137 -14.55 4.02 -2.55
C ILE A 137 -14.23 2.58 -2.10
N PRO A 138 -13.81 1.68 -3.01
CA PRO A 138 -13.38 0.34 -2.63
C PRO A 138 -12.09 0.38 -1.81
N VAL A 139 -12.09 -0.34 -0.69
CA VAL A 139 -10.96 -0.49 0.23
C VAL A 139 -10.44 -1.91 0.20
N VAL A 140 -9.24 -2.11 -0.34
CA VAL A 140 -8.50 -3.38 -0.35
C VAL A 140 -7.40 -3.37 0.70
N TYR A 141 -6.87 -4.54 1.05
CA TYR A 141 -5.84 -4.63 2.07
C TYR A 141 -4.94 -5.83 1.89
N GLY A 142 -3.70 -5.73 2.39
CA GLY A 142 -2.79 -6.86 2.42
C GLY A 142 -3.38 -7.97 3.30
N ASP A 143 -3.46 -9.19 2.75
CA ASP A 143 -4.21 -10.28 3.36
C ASP A 143 -3.52 -11.63 3.13
N CYS A 144 -3.92 -12.60 3.94
CA CYS A 144 -3.55 -14.00 3.84
C CYS A 144 -4.57 -14.71 2.93
N VAL A 145 -4.12 -15.18 1.75
CA VAL A 145 -4.98 -15.74 0.68
C VAL A 145 -4.64 -17.19 0.37
N PHE A 146 -5.55 -17.90 -0.30
CA PHE A 146 -5.25 -19.25 -0.82
C PHE A 146 -4.27 -19.18 -2.00
N ASP A 147 -3.37 -20.16 -2.06
CA ASP A 147 -2.37 -20.32 -3.10
C ASP A 147 -2.44 -21.73 -3.68
N VAL A 148 -2.61 -21.86 -5.00
CA VAL A 148 -2.79 -23.19 -5.63
C VAL A 148 -1.52 -24.06 -5.59
N SER A 149 -0.35 -23.47 -5.38
CA SER A 149 0.92 -24.19 -5.30
C SER A 149 1.39 -24.41 -3.87
N ARG A 150 1.07 -23.50 -2.95
CA ARG A 150 1.56 -23.53 -1.56
C ARG A 150 0.47 -23.74 -0.52
N GLY A 151 -0.79 -23.93 -0.94
CA GLY A 151 -1.97 -23.95 -0.07
C GLY A 151 -2.44 -22.54 0.33
N PHE A 152 -1.54 -21.73 0.90
CA PHE A 152 -1.80 -20.33 1.24
C PHE A 152 -0.53 -19.48 1.15
N THR A 153 -0.71 -18.16 1.13
CA THR A 153 0.40 -17.21 1.17
C THR A 153 -0.08 -15.83 1.64
N VAL A 154 0.84 -14.87 1.73
CA VAL A 154 0.55 -13.46 2.02
C VAL A 154 0.63 -12.66 0.72
N VAL A 155 -0.40 -11.85 0.45
CA VAL A 155 -0.41 -10.89 -0.65
C VAL A 155 -0.41 -9.48 -0.06
N SER A 156 0.57 -8.66 -0.46
CA SER A 156 0.66 -7.26 -0.05
C SER A 156 -0.30 -6.38 -0.83
N THR A 157 -0.66 -5.23 -0.25
CA THR A 157 -1.46 -4.20 -0.93
C THR A 157 -0.80 -3.70 -2.22
N GLU A 158 0.52 -3.61 -2.26
CA GLU A 158 1.27 -3.23 -3.46
C GLU A 158 1.08 -4.24 -4.59
N ARG A 159 1.09 -5.55 -4.29
CA ARG A 159 0.80 -6.60 -5.27
C ARG A 159 -0.65 -6.53 -5.77
N ILE A 160 -1.59 -6.22 -4.88
CA ILE A 160 -2.99 -5.98 -5.22
C ILE A 160 -3.09 -4.78 -6.18
N PHE A 161 -2.46 -3.66 -5.85
CA PHE A 161 -2.40 -2.47 -6.70
C PHE A 161 -1.74 -2.77 -8.05
N LYS A 162 -0.64 -3.55 -8.08
CA LYS A 162 0.01 -3.99 -9.32
C LYS A 162 -0.95 -4.75 -10.23
N PHE A 163 -1.74 -5.66 -9.66
CA PHE A 163 -2.74 -6.40 -10.43
C PHE A 163 -3.86 -5.48 -10.92
N LEU A 164 -4.43 -4.66 -10.03
CA LEU A 164 -5.54 -3.76 -10.36
C LEU A 164 -5.16 -2.68 -11.37
N ALA A 165 -3.92 -2.18 -11.34
CA ALA A 165 -3.46 -1.13 -12.24
C ALA A 165 -3.52 -1.54 -13.71
N ARG A 166 -3.36 -2.85 -14.00
CA ARG A 166 -3.49 -3.40 -15.36
C ARG A 166 -4.94 -3.40 -15.88
N HIS A 167 -5.92 -3.39 -14.98
CA HIS A 167 -7.34 -3.55 -15.30
C HIS A 167 -8.14 -2.25 -15.15
N ILE A 168 -7.76 -1.38 -14.21
CA ILE A 168 -8.48 -0.14 -13.87
C ILE A 168 -7.69 1.09 -14.33
N ARG A 169 -6.36 0.97 -14.50
CA ARG A 169 -5.45 2.03 -15.00
C ARG A 169 -5.55 3.35 -14.21
N PRO A 170 -5.01 3.39 -12.99
CA PRO A 170 -4.86 4.65 -12.28
C PRO A 170 -3.90 5.57 -13.04
N SER A 171 -4.08 6.87 -12.91
CA SER A 171 -3.08 7.85 -13.35
C SER A 171 -1.88 7.88 -12.41
N ARG A 172 -2.13 7.62 -11.11
CA ARG A 172 -1.14 7.72 -10.05
C ARG A 172 -1.39 6.72 -8.92
N VAL A 173 -0.30 6.21 -8.37
CA VAL A 173 -0.27 5.40 -7.14
C VAL A 173 0.46 6.17 -6.05
N ILE A 174 -0.19 6.36 -4.91
CA ILE A 174 0.31 7.16 -3.79
C ILE A 174 0.40 6.25 -2.57
N ILE A 175 1.59 6.14 -1.97
CA ILE A 175 1.83 5.28 -0.81
C ILE A 175 2.24 6.16 0.38
N PHE A 176 1.30 6.37 1.30
CA PHE A 176 1.56 7.04 2.57
C PHE A 176 2.26 6.10 3.54
N SER A 177 3.36 6.57 4.10
CA SER A 177 4.28 5.85 4.97
C SER A 177 4.55 6.66 6.24
N ILE A 178 5.20 6.06 7.25
CA ILE A 178 5.64 6.79 8.45
C ILE A 178 6.90 7.64 8.20
N VAL A 179 7.63 7.35 7.12
CA VAL A 179 8.79 8.14 6.66
C VAL A 179 8.46 8.85 5.36
N ASN A 180 9.14 9.97 5.10
CA ASN A 180 8.85 10.84 3.96
C ASN A 180 9.54 10.44 2.64
N GLY A 181 9.56 9.14 2.34
CA GLY A 181 10.15 8.59 1.11
C GLY A 181 11.14 7.46 1.36
N ILE A 182 12.07 7.30 0.43
CA ILE A 182 13.16 6.32 0.44
C ILE A 182 14.46 7.06 0.69
N TYR A 183 15.36 6.46 1.45
CA TYR A 183 16.57 7.09 1.95
C TYR A 183 17.81 6.29 1.54
N THR A 184 18.99 6.88 1.66
CA THR A 184 20.30 6.24 1.43
C THR A 184 20.66 5.17 2.48
N SER A 185 20.04 5.28 3.66
CA SER A 185 20.20 4.44 4.85
C SER A 185 18.95 4.57 5.72
N ASP A 186 18.81 3.78 6.79
CA ASP A 186 17.65 3.87 7.70
C ASP A 186 17.62 5.25 8.38
N PRO A 187 16.65 6.13 8.07
CA PRO A 187 16.63 7.48 8.61
C PRO A 187 16.28 7.51 10.11
N LEU A 188 15.82 6.40 10.68
CA LEU A 188 15.56 6.29 12.12
C LEU A 188 16.82 5.90 12.91
N LYS A 189 17.89 5.48 12.23
CA LYS A 189 19.14 5.01 12.87
C LYS A 189 20.38 5.78 12.40
N ASP A 190 20.36 6.29 11.17
CA ASP A 190 21.45 7.03 10.57
C ASP A 190 21.04 8.49 10.30
N LYS A 191 21.70 9.41 11.00
CA LYS A 191 21.51 10.86 10.85
C LYS A 191 21.99 11.41 9.49
N HIS A 192 22.81 10.65 8.77
CA HIS A 192 23.30 11.00 7.44
C HIS A 192 22.41 10.45 6.31
N ALA A 193 21.31 9.78 6.64
CA ALA A 193 20.36 9.28 5.67
C ALA A 193 19.77 10.42 4.84
N GLY A 194 20.17 10.50 3.57
CA GLY A 194 19.63 11.43 2.60
C GLY A 194 18.41 10.83 1.92
N ARG A 195 17.32 11.59 1.81
CA ARG A 195 16.16 11.15 1.04
C ARG A 195 16.50 11.13 -0.46
N ILE A 196 16.19 10.05 -1.15
CA ILE A 196 16.22 10.00 -2.61
C ILE A 196 14.95 10.66 -3.17
N PRO A 197 15.04 11.74 -3.96
CA PRO A 197 13.84 12.36 -4.54
C PRO A 197 13.19 11.51 -5.65
N ARG A 198 14.01 10.77 -6.42
CA ARG A 198 13.55 9.97 -7.57
C ARG A 198 14.28 8.63 -7.70
N ILE A 199 13.53 7.57 -7.98
CA ILE A 199 14.06 6.25 -8.33
C ILE A 199 13.60 5.91 -9.76
N ASN A 200 14.59 5.77 -10.64
CA ASN A 200 14.38 5.32 -12.01
C ASN A 200 15.06 3.96 -12.28
N ALA A 201 14.99 3.45 -13.51
CA ALA A 201 15.59 2.17 -13.88
C ALA A 201 17.08 2.06 -13.57
N ASN A 202 17.84 3.15 -13.72
CA ASN A 202 19.29 3.17 -13.45
C ASN A 202 19.58 3.11 -11.94
N VAL A 203 18.82 3.86 -11.15
CA VAL A 203 18.93 3.83 -9.69
C VAL A 203 18.51 2.46 -9.15
N PHE A 204 17.47 1.85 -9.72
CA PHE A 204 16.96 0.56 -9.30
C PHE A 204 17.87 -0.61 -9.68
N SER A 205 18.59 -0.55 -10.81
CA SER A 205 19.47 -1.61 -11.30
C SER A 205 20.82 -1.68 -10.58
N ASN A 206 21.27 -0.60 -9.93
CA ASN A 206 22.54 -0.55 -9.25
C ASN A 206 22.58 -1.49 -8.01
N ASP A 207 23.35 -2.58 -8.13
CA ASP A 207 23.42 -3.67 -7.15
C ASP A 207 23.97 -3.23 -5.77
N TYR A 208 24.82 -2.20 -5.72
CA TYR A 208 25.39 -1.64 -4.48
C TYR A 208 24.38 -0.90 -3.60
N LEU A 209 23.19 -0.60 -4.11
CA LEU A 209 22.18 0.22 -3.43
C LEU A 209 21.08 -0.64 -2.78
N ARG A 210 21.21 -1.97 -2.87
CA ARG A 210 20.14 -2.94 -2.60
C ARG A 210 19.83 -3.21 -1.12
N ASP A 211 20.79 -2.99 -0.23
CA ASP A 211 20.64 -3.21 1.21
C ASP A 211 20.70 -1.92 2.03
N SER A 212 21.46 -0.91 1.59
CA SER A 212 21.58 0.38 2.28
C SER A 212 20.37 1.28 2.09
N TYR A 213 19.81 1.37 0.87
CA TYR A 213 18.71 2.30 0.58
C TYR A 213 17.32 1.79 1.01
N TYR A 214 17.22 0.48 1.20
CA TYR A 214 15.95 -0.22 1.38
C TYR A 214 15.72 -0.68 2.83
N ILE A 215 16.46 -0.12 3.79
CA ILE A 215 16.30 -0.45 5.20
C ILE A 215 14.99 0.15 5.69
N ASP A 216 13.99 -0.70 5.64
CA ASP A 216 12.69 -0.47 6.21
C ASP A 216 12.75 -0.75 7.71
N ALA A 217 12.23 0.17 8.51
CA ALA A 217 11.84 -0.10 9.88
C ALA A 217 10.73 -1.19 10.00
N THR A 218 10.25 -1.79 8.90
CA THR A 218 9.37 -2.97 8.84
C THR A 218 9.81 -4.13 7.93
N GLY A 219 11.00 -4.09 7.32
CA GLY A 219 11.56 -5.17 6.47
C GLY A 219 11.00 -5.37 5.05
N GLY A 220 10.13 -4.49 4.53
CA GLY A 220 9.41 -4.67 3.26
C GLY A 220 9.58 -3.57 2.19
N MET A 221 10.43 -2.56 2.40
CA MET A 221 10.57 -1.43 1.46
C MET A 221 11.08 -1.87 0.07
N ARG A 222 12.03 -2.79 0.01
CA ARG A 222 12.54 -3.32 -1.26
C ARG A 222 11.44 -3.92 -2.13
N GLU A 223 10.63 -4.78 -1.55
CA GLU A 223 9.52 -5.42 -2.25
C GLU A 223 8.50 -4.38 -2.71
N LYS A 224 8.15 -3.43 -1.84
CA LYS A 224 7.29 -2.29 -2.18
C LYS A 224 7.81 -1.50 -3.38
N VAL A 225 9.09 -1.14 -3.39
CA VAL A 225 9.69 -0.40 -4.52
C VAL A 225 9.67 -1.23 -5.79
N LYS A 226 9.98 -2.52 -5.72
CA LYS A 226 9.90 -3.41 -6.89
C LYS A 226 8.49 -3.45 -7.48
N GLU A 227 7.47 -3.60 -6.64
CA GLU A 227 6.06 -3.65 -7.06
C GLU A 227 5.61 -2.31 -7.69
N LEU A 228 5.99 -1.18 -7.07
CA LEU A 228 5.72 0.16 -7.62
C LEU A 228 6.48 0.44 -8.90
N PHE A 229 7.72 -0.02 -9.02
CA PHE A 229 8.50 0.10 -10.24
C PHE A 229 7.86 -0.71 -11.39
N ASP A 230 7.32 -1.90 -11.11
CA ASP A 230 6.57 -2.68 -12.08
C ASP A 230 5.26 -2.00 -12.51
N ILE A 231 4.60 -1.26 -11.61
CA ILE A 231 3.47 -0.39 -11.98
C ILE A 231 3.95 0.77 -12.85
N ALA A 232 5.03 1.43 -12.47
CA ALA A 232 5.60 2.58 -13.19
C ALA A 232 6.03 2.25 -14.62
N LYS A 233 6.42 1.00 -14.91
CA LYS A 233 6.70 0.53 -16.28
C LYS A 233 5.50 0.65 -17.23
N SER A 234 4.29 0.70 -16.68
CA SER A 234 3.05 0.89 -17.45
C SER A 234 2.71 2.37 -17.65
N GLY A 235 3.62 3.30 -17.32
CA GLY A 235 3.43 4.75 -17.46
C GLY A 235 2.65 5.40 -16.32
N VAL A 236 2.42 4.67 -15.22
CA VAL A 236 1.70 5.17 -14.04
C VAL A 236 2.70 5.82 -13.08
N GLU A 237 2.48 7.07 -12.70
CA GLU A 237 3.33 7.73 -11.71
C GLU A 237 3.13 7.08 -10.32
N CYS A 238 4.23 6.78 -9.63
CA CYS A 238 4.20 6.22 -8.29
C CYS A 238 4.94 7.14 -7.31
N GLU A 239 4.42 7.37 -6.11
CA GLU A 239 5.10 8.16 -5.08
C GLU A 239 4.96 7.53 -3.69
N ILE A 240 6.06 7.47 -2.95
CA ILE A 240 6.07 7.14 -1.51
C ILE A 240 6.38 8.41 -0.74
N LEU A 241 5.51 8.77 0.22
CA LEU A 241 5.61 10.00 1.00
C LEU A 241 5.12 9.78 2.43
N SER A 242 5.36 10.72 3.33
CA SER A 242 4.86 10.58 4.70
C SER A 242 3.37 10.88 4.77
N GLY A 243 2.66 10.15 5.63
CA GLY A 243 1.27 10.46 6.01
C GLY A 243 1.17 11.53 7.10
N ASP A 244 2.12 12.45 7.16
CA ASP A 244 2.09 13.59 8.07
C ASP A 244 0.97 14.57 7.70
N GLU A 245 0.61 15.42 8.65
CA GLU A 245 -0.51 16.34 8.51
C GLU A 245 -0.39 17.22 7.25
N GLY A 246 -1.46 17.26 6.46
CA GLY A 246 -1.56 18.03 5.22
C GLY A 246 -0.97 17.35 3.99
N ASN A 247 -0.14 16.31 4.13
CA ASN A 247 0.43 15.62 2.96
C ASN A 247 -0.63 14.80 2.21
N ILE A 248 -1.68 14.31 2.88
CA ILE A 248 -2.77 13.60 2.22
C ILE A 248 -3.49 14.55 1.28
N LYS A 249 -3.92 15.70 1.82
CA LYS A 249 -4.55 16.76 1.04
C LYS A 249 -3.69 17.19 -0.14
N ARG A 250 -2.44 17.56 0.11
CA ARG A 250 -1.52 17.97 -0.96
C ARG A 250 -1.37 16.91 -2.05
N ALA A 251 -1.13 15.65 -1.68
CA ALA A 251 -0.91 14.62 -2.68
C ALA A 251 -2.15 14.34 -3.53
N LEU A 252 -3.33 14.25 -2.89
CA LEU A 252 -4.59 14.03 -3.59
C LEU A 252 -5.02 15.23 -4.45
N SER A 253 -4.64 16.45 -4.06
CA SER A 253 -4.91 17.68 -4.83
C SER A 253 -3.94 17.95 -5.99
N GLY A 254 -3.03 17.04 -6.32
CA GLY A 254 -2.16 17.24 -7.49
C GLY A 254 -0.67 17.44 -7.17
N TYR A 255 -0.28 17.67 -5.93
CA TYR A 255 1.12 17.96 -5.62
C TYR A 255 2.01 16.71 -5.74
N ARG A 256 3.17 16.88 -6.39
CA ARG A 256 4.19 15.84 -6.63
C ARG A 256 5.49 16.17 -5.91
N GLY A 257 6.31 15.16 -5.67
CA GLY A 257 7.64 15.33 -5.07
C GLY A 257 7.61 15.71 -3.59
N ILE A 258 6.49 15.43 -2.91
CA ILE A 258 6.37 15.53 -1.46
C ILE A 258 7.30 14.51 -0.82
N GLY A 259 7.39 13.31 -1.40
CA GLY A 259 8.24 12.19 -1.00
C GLY A 259 9.24 11.78 -2.10
N THR A 260 9.34 10.48 -2.34
CA THR A 260 10.15 9.86 -3.41
C THR A 260 9.27 9.40 -4.55
N ILE A 261 9.54 9.90 -5.76
CA ILE A 261 8.88 9.48 -7.00
C ILE A 261 9.57 8.22 -7.54
N ILE A 262 8.78 7.27 -8.02
CA ILE A 262 9.23 6.05 -8.70
C ILE A 262 8.73 6.10 -10.15
N GLU A 263 9.67 6.07 -11.10
CA GLU A 263 9.42 6.20 -12.53
C GLU A 263 10.20 5.14 -13.33
N ALA A 264 9.66 4.62 -14.43
CA ALA A 264 10.36 3.60 -15.22
C ALA A 264 11.37 4.20 -16.21
N LYS A 265 11.17 5.43 -16.67
CA LYS A 265 12.09 6.17 -17.53
C LYS A 265 12.68 7.31 -16.74
N ALA A 266 13.98 7.58 -16.91
CA ALA A 266 14.54 8.85 -16.47
C ALA A 266 13.82 9.97 -17.23
N SER A 267 13.22 10.92 -16.52
CA SER A 267 12.78 12.15 -17.17
C SER A 267 13.97 12.80 -17.87
N ALA A 268 13.83 13.12 -19.16
CA ALA A 268 14.83 13.86 -19.90
C ALA A 268 14.98 15.25 -19.25
N GLY A 269 16.10 15.50 -18.56
CA GLY A 269 16.41 16.81 -17.98
C GLY A 269 16.61 16.87 -16.46
N GLY A 270 17.13 15.81 -15.83
CA GLY A 270 17.64 15.90 -14.46
C GLY A 270 19.10 15.48 -14.42
N ASP A 271 20.00 16.42 -14.65
CA ASP A 271 21.42 16.26 -14.32
C ASP A 271 21.54 16.03 -12.81
N TYR A 272 22.31 15.02 -12.42
CA TYR A 272 22.72 14.76 -11.03
C TYR A 272 24.04 15.46 -10.74
#